data_AF-A0A931GK63-F1
#
_entry.id   AF-A0A931GK63-F1
#
_cell.length_a   1.000
_cell.length_b   1.000
_cell.length_c   1.000
_cell.angle_alpha   90.00
_cell.angle_beta   90.00
_cell.angle_gamma   90.00
#
_symmetry.space_group_name_H-M   'P 1'
#
loop_
_entity.id
_entity.type
_entity.pdbx_description
1 polymer ?
#
loop_
_entity_poly.entity_id
_entity_poly.type
_entity_poly.pdbx_seq_one_letter_code
_entity_poly.pdbx_strand_id
1 'polypeptide(L)'
;MAEQIAAAIRDPNSGAMPVQVAVYCDDCGRTDARDYLVVETSTKAERFEVARKHLRNEGWQCDAHGDYCPDCVATSWSGEDDQDGDQQ
;
A
#
# COMPACT_ATOMS: atom_id res chain seq x y z
N MET A 1 22.19 -33.68 6.60
CA MET A 1 21.84 -32.80 5.47
C MET A 1 21.15 -31.60 6.05
N ALA A 2 21.79 -30.43 6.03
CA ALA A 2 21.19 -29.18 6.52
C ALA A 2 20.67 -28.40 5.32
N GLU A 3 19.36 -28.24 5.22
CA GLU A 3 18.71 -27.37 4.24
C GLU A 3 19.08 -25.92 4.54
N GLN A 4 19.95 -25.35 3.70
CA GLN A 4 20.23 -23.92 3.73
C GLN A 4 19.14 -23.20 2.95
N ILE A 5 18.06 -22.80 3.64
CA ILE A 5 17.09 -21.84 3.09
C ILE A 5 17.74 -20.45 3.15
N ALA A 6 18.63 -20.16 2.21
CA ALA A 6 19.20 -18.83 2.02
C ALA A 6 18.26 -18.02 1.11
N ALA A 7 17.18 -17.49 1.67
CA ALA A 7 16.28 -16.57 0.98
C ALA A 7 16.48 -15.15 1.52
N ALA A 8 16.88 -14.24 0.62
CA ALA A 8 17.12 -12.81 0.81
C ALA A 8 18.47 -12.40 1.42
N ILE A 9 19.59 -12.70 0.74
CA ILE A 9 20.77 -11.83 0.87
C ILE A 9 20.50 -10.55 0.09
N ARG A 10 19.99 -9.52 0.76
CA ARG A 10 20.10 -8.13 0.30
C ARG A 10 21.09 -7.46 1.24
N ASP A 11 22.24 -7.13 0.68
CA ASP A 11 23.39 -6.44 1.27
C ASP A 11 23.49 -6.49 2.82
N PRO A 12 24.33 -7.35 3.41
CA PRO A 12 24.46 -7.47 4.87
C PRO A 12 24.96 -6.18 5.54
N ASN A 13 25.43 -5.18 4.79
CA ASN A 13 25.84 -3.87 5.32
C ASN A 13 24.72 -2.81 5.25
N SER A 14 23.56 -3.13 4.68
CA SER A 14 22.46 -2.16 4.54
C SER A 14 21.73 -1.86 5.86
N GLY A 15 21.85 -2.73 6.87
CA GLY A 15 21.07 -2.65 8.11
C GLY A 15 19.55 -2.73 7.87
N ALA A 16 19.13 -3.21 6.68
CA ALA A 16 17.74 -3.32 6.30
C ALA A 16 17.16 -4.67 6.75
N MET A 17 15.99 -4.62 7.39
CA MET A 17 15.30 -5.78 7.91
C MET A 17 13.92 -5.89 7.26
N PRO A 18 13.42 -7.11 6.99
CA PRO A 18 12.04 -7.29 6.56
C PRO A 18 11.10 -6.94 7.70
N VAL A 19 10.16 -6.02 7.42
CA VAL A 19 9.08 -5.65 8.31
C VAL A 19 7.78 -5.73 7.54
N GLN A 20 6.83 -6.49 8.08
CA GLN A 20 5.48 -6.52 7.56
C GLN A 20 4.77 -5.20 7.88
N VAL A 21 4.25 -4.54 6.86
CA VAL A 21 3.42 -3.34 6.99
C VAL A 21 2.08 -3.61 6.33
N ALA A 22 1.00 -3.29 7.05
CA ALA A 22 -0.36 -3.38 6.55
C ALA A 22 -0.95 -1.97 6.42
N VAL A 23 -1.49 -1.66 5.25
CA VAL A 23 -2.24 -0.43 4.95
C VAL A 23 -3.68 -0.80 4.67
N TYR A 24 -4.61 -0.02 5.20
CA TYR A 24 -6.04 -0.25 5.08
C TYR A 24 -6.66 0.87 4.27
N CYS A 25 -7.62 0.54 3.41
CA CYS A 25 -8.48 1.52 2.78
C CYS A 25 -9.43 2.11 3.83
N ASP A 26 -9.42 3.43 4.00
CA ASP A 26 -10.28 4.13 4.96
C ASP A 26 -11.78 4.08 4.57
N ASP A 27 -12.09 3.81 3.30
CA ASP A 27 -13.46 3.74 2.79
C ASP A 27 -14.06 2.33 2.88
N CYS A 28 -13.41 1.34 2.25
CA CYS A 28 -13.94 -0.02 2.15
C CYS A 28 -13.28 -1.06 3.08
N GLY A 29 -12.24 -0.67 3.83
CA GLY A 29 -11.51 -1.57 4.73
C GLY A 29 -10.58 -2.58 4.03
N ARG A 30 -10.42 -2.51 2.70
CA ARG A 30 -9.49 -3.36 1.94
C ARG A 30 -8.08 -3.25 2.54
N THR A 31 -7.48 -4.40 2.85
CA THR A 31 -6.13 -4.47 3.44
C THR A 31 -5.10 -4.86 2.39
N ASP A 32 -3.98 -4.13 2.33
CA ASP A 32 -2.76 -4.57 1.66
C ASP A 32 -1.67 -4.77 2.72
N ALA A 33 -1.24 -6.02 2.90
CA ALA A 33 -0.22 -6.41 3.88
C ALA A 33 0.94 -7.09 3.16
N ARG A 34 2.13 -6.50 3.24
CA ARG A 34 3.33 -6.97 2.54
C ARG A 34 4.59 -6.74 3.36
N ASP A 35 5.64 -7.46 3.02
CA ASP A 35 6.96 -7.31 3.62
C ASP A 35 7.77 -6.23 2.89
N TYR A 36 8.20 -5.22 3.64
CA TYR A 36 9.08 -4.15 3.14
C TYR A 36 10.44 -4.25 3.82
N LEU A 37 11.49 -3.92 3.08
CA LEU A 37 12.81 -3.78 3.66
C LEU A 37 12.98 -2.34 4.12
N VAL A 38 13.19 -2.19 5.42
CA VAL A 38 13.36 -0.89 6.09
C VAL A 38 14.60 -0.94 6.95
N VAL A 39 15.26 0.21 7.13
CA VAL A 39 16.43 0.28 8.02
C VAL A 39 15.95 0.07 9.46
N GLU A 40 16.72 -0.65 10.28
CA GLU A 40 16.35 -0.93 11.68
C GLU A 40 16.00 0.36 12.46
N THR A 41 16.76 1.43 12.22
CA THR A 41 16.58 2.74 12.85
C THR A 41 15.40 3.54 12.30
N SER A 42 14.72 3.08 11.25
CA SER A 42 13.54 3.74 10.71
C SER A 42 12.42 3.73 11.75
N THR A 43 11.83 4.90 11.94
CA THR A 43 10.63 5.11 12.75
C THR A 43 9.42 4.41 12.12
N LYS A 44 8.36 4.21 12.91
CA LYS A 44 7.09 3.68 12.40
C LYS A 44 6.59 4.49 11.19
N ALA A 45 6.61 5.82 11.27
CA ALA A 45 6.14 6.70 10.18
C ALA A 45 6.92 6.48 8.88
N GLU A 46 8.25 6.38 8.95
CA GLU A 46 9.08 6.12 7.76
C GLU A 46 8.79 4.75 7.14
N ARG A 47 8.56 3.72 7.96
CA ARG A 47 8.18 2.38 7.48
C ARG A 47 6.83 2.41 6.75
N PHE A 48 5.86 3.15 7.30
CA PHE A 48 4.56 3.34 6.65
C PHE A 48 4.67 4.14 5.35
N GLU A 49 5.53 5.16 5.26
CA GLU A 49 5.73 5.91 4.02
C GLU A 49 6.40 5.09 2.92
N VAL A 50 7.25 4.11 3.26
CA VAL A 50 7.77 3.13 2.28
C VAL A 50 6.63 2.33 1.68
N ALA A 51 5.70 1.84 2.51
CA ALA A 51 4.52 1.11 2.04
C ALA A 51 3.62 1.98 1.18
N ARG A 52 3.27 3.19 1.65
CA ARG A 52 2.45 4.16 0.89
C ARG A 52 3.08 4.55 -0.43
N LYS A 53 4.39 4.76 -0.50
CA LYS A 53 5.09 5.06 -1.75
C LYS A 53 4.96 3.91 -2.77
N HIS A 54 4.98 2.66 -2.30
CA HIS A 54 4.75 1.51 -3.16
C HIS A 54 3.30 1.45 -3.64
N LEU A 55 2.35 1.59 -2.73
CA LEU A 55 0.92 1.55 -3.04
C LEU A 55 0.47 2.65 -4.01
N ARG A 56 1.05 3.86 -3.90
CA ARG A 56 0.82 4.95 -4.87
C ARG A 56 1.18 4.56 -6.31
N ASN A 57 2.19 3.72 -6.51
CA ASN A 57 2.54 3.20 -7.85
C ASN A 57 1.56 2.12 -8.34
N GLU A 58 0.80 1.51 -7.44
CA GLU A 58 -0.24 0.51 -7.73
C GLU A 58 -1.64 1.12 -7.83
N GLY A 59 -1.75 2.46 -7.80
CA GLY A 59 -3.01 3.19 -7.96
C GLY A 59 -3.74 3.51 -6.67
N TRP A 60 -3.14 3.27 -5.49
CA TRP A 60 -3.69 3.77 -4.24
C TRP A 60 -3.48 5.27 -4.10
N GLN A 61 -4.41 5.95 -3.47
CA GLN A 61 -4.26 7.33 -3.04
C GLN A 61 -3.92 7.37 -1.56
N CYS A 62 -2.65 7.59 -1.24
CA CYS A 62 -2.16 7.72 0.13
C CYS A 62 -1.75 9.18 0.39
N ASP A 63 -2.57 9.96 1.09
CA ASP A 63 -2.30 11.36 1.40
C ASP A 63 -2.63 11.71 2.87
N ALA A 64 -2.64 13.00 3.21
CA ALA A 64 -2.89 13.46 4.58
C ALA A 64 -4.34 13.20 5.06
N HIS A 65 -5.28 12.99 4.13
CA HIS A 65 -6.69 12.74 4.40
C HIS A 65 -7.03 11.25 4.51
N GLY A 66 -6.11 10.34 4.15
CA GLY A 66 -6.32 8.91 4.26
C GLY A 66 -5.56 8.08 3.22
N ASP A 67 -5.77 6.77 3.32
CA ASP A 67 -5.31 5.76 2.38
C ASP A 67 -6.54 5.17 1.67
N TYR A 68 -6.62 5.34 0.35
CA TYR A 68 -7.75 4.87 -0.46
C TYR A 68 -7.28 3.89 -1.53
N CYS A 69 -7.96 2.76 -1.63
CA CYS A 69 -7.66 1.76 -2.65
C CYS A 69 -8.10 2.24 -4.05
N PRO A 70 -7.52 1.70 -5.14
CA PRO A 70 -7.83 2.13 -6.51
C PRO A 70 -9.33 2.04 -6.86
N ASP A 71 -10.06 1.09 -6.27
CA ASP A 71 -11.50 0.93 -6.51
C ASP A 71 -12.31 2.09 -5.91
N CYS A 72 -11.98 2.51 -4.68
CA CYS A 72 -12.62 3.63 -3.99
C CYS A 72 -12.21 4.97 -4.62
N VAL A 73 -10.95 5.09 -5.06
CA VAL A 73 -10.48 6.28 -5.81
C VAL A 73 -11.23 6.42 -7.13
N ALA A 74 -11.43 5.32 -7.88
CA ALA A 74 -12.21 5.34 -9.11
C ALA A 74 -13.69 5.68 -8.86
N THR A 75 -14.25 5.18 -7.75
CA THR A 75 -15.65 5.43 -7.37
C THR A 75 -15.85 6.89 -6.98
N SER A 76 -14.93 7.51 -6.23
CA SER A 76 -15.04 8.93 -5.85
C SER A 76 -14.89 9.89 -7.05
N TRP A 77 -14.36 9.41 -8.18
CA TRP A 77 -14.23 10.14 -9.45
C TRP A 77 -15.32 9.77 -10.47
N SER A 78 -16.26 8.91 -10.11
CA SER A 78 -17.43 8.62 -10.94
C SER A 78 -18.44 9.76 -10.75
N GLY A 79 -18.09 10.93 -11.29
CA GLY A 79 -19.03 12.01 -11.50
C GLY A 79 -20.25 11.50 -12.25
N GLU A 80 -21.41 12.00 -11.83
CA GLU A 80 -22.72 11.74 -12.37
C GLU A 80 -22.74 11.62 -13.91
N ASP A 81 -23.03 10.44 -14.45
CA ASP A 81 -23.79 10.30 -15.70
C ASP A 81 -25.14 9.66 -15.35
N ASP A 82 -25.87 10.37 -14.49
CA ASP A 82 -27.32 10.33 -14.43
C ASP A 82 -27.82 11.14 -15.64
N GLN A 83 -27.98 10.47 -16.79
CA GLN A 83 -28.80 10.98 -17.89
C GLN A 83 -29.96 10.01 -18.10
N ASP A 84 -30.95 10.22 -17.22
CA ASP A 84 -32.34 10.44 -17.58
C ASP A 84 -32.89 9.50 -18.67
N GLY A 85 -33.44 8.39 -18.22
CA GLY A 85 -34.42 7.64 -18.99
C GLY A 85 -35.75 8.40 -19.03
N ASP A 86 -35.87 9.41 -19.89
CA ASP A 86 -37.19 9.90 -20.32
C ASP A 86 -37.74 8.94 -21.39
N GLN A 87 -38.52 7.97 -20.91
CA GLN A 87 -39.49 7.27 -21.73
C GLN A 87 -40.66 8.23 -21.99
N GLN A 88 -40.90 8.60 -23.25
CA GLN A 88 -42.25 8.77 -23.82
C GLN A 88 -42.25 8.97 -25.35
#